data_AF-A0A1A7P3D2-F1
#
_entry.id   AF-A0A1A7P3D2-F1
#
_cell.length_a   1.000
_cell.length_b   1.000
_cell.length_c   1.000
_cell.angle_alpha   90.00
_cell.angle_beta   90.00
_cell.angle_gamma   90.00
#
_symmetry.space_group_name_H-M   'P 1'
#
loop_
_entity.id
_entity.type
_entity.pdbx_description
1 polymer ?
#
loop_
_entity_poly.entity_id
_entity_poly.type
_entity_poly.pdbx_seq_one_letter_code
_entity_poly.pdbx_strand_id
1 'polypeptide(L)'
;ATDSAGAYQSTMIDLPETFNYLLGIRVQQITDEREKRGYLTIEGLLPNDARCLIVWRDCEKMGYAEVAQFFDKHNINPNSKQYDVIYLNGDHDMANQWQNEDGSESRLALRAIELEFLNRMFAQ
;
A
#
# COMPACT_ATOMS: atom_id res chain seq x y z
N ALA A 1 4.35 -39.79 19.48
CA ALA A 1 3.66 -39.01 20.51
C ALA A 1 3.52 -37.59 19.97
N THR A 2 2.29 -37.11 19.87
CA THR A 2 1.89 -35.79 19.38
C THR A 2 2.50 -34.72 20.29
N ASP A 3 3.46 -33.94 19.79
CA ASP A 3 3.94 -32.77 20.51
C ASP A 3 3.06 -31.56 20.15
N SER A 4 2.45 -31.04 21.20
CA SER A 4 2.11 -29.65 21.48
C SER A 4 1.55 -28.77 20.34
N ALA A 5 0.24 -28.55 20.40
CA ALA A 5 -0.35 -27.29 19.98
C ALA A 5 0.42 -26.12 20.64
N GLY A 6 1.16 -25.34 19.85
CA GLY A 6 1.89 -24.16 20.32
C GLY A 6 3.34 -24.01 19.85
N ALA A 7 3.90 -24.95 19.06
CA ALA A 7 5.22 -24.75 18.47
C ALA A 7 5.18 -23.63 17.41
N TYR A 8 5.86 -22.51 17.68
CA TYR A 8 6.08 -21.43 16.71
C TYR A 8 7.52 -21.53 16.17
N GLN A 9 7.66 -21.48 14.84
CA GLN A 9 8.95 -21.36 14.18
C GLN A 9 9.09 -19.98 13.57
N SER A 10 10.17 -19.27 13.94
CA SER A 10 10.53 -18.01 13.29
C SER A 10 10.82 -18.28 11.81
N THR A 11 10.10 -17.60 10.93
CA THR A 11 10.24 -17.72 9.49
C THR A 11 10.49 -16.34 8.91
N MET A 12 11.44 -16.23 7.97
CA MET A 12 11.62 -15.01 7.18
C MET A 12 10.42 -14.86 6.24
N ILE A 13 9.67 -13.78 6.39
CA ILE A 13 8.48 -13.49 5.58
C ILE A 13 8.78 -12.30 4.67
N ASP A 14 8.47 -12.44 3.39
CA ASP A 14 8.39 -11.32 2.48
C ASP A 14 7.04 -10.62 2.68
N LEU A 15 7.05 -9.47 3.36
CA LEU A 15 5.84 -8.73 3.70
C LEU A 15 5.10 -8.19 2.46
N PRO A 16 5.76 -7.53 1.48
CA PRO A 16 5.13 -7.18 0.22
C PRO A 16 4.42 -8.35 -0.46
N GLU A 17 5.09 -9.49 -0.61
CA GLU A 17 4.51 -10.63 -1.31
C GLU A 17 3.36 -11.27 -0.52
N THR A 18 3.50 -11.33 0.79
CA THR A 18 2.42 -11.81 1.67
C THR A 18 1.20 -10.90 1.60
N PHE A 19 1.40 -9.58 1.56
CA PHE A 19 0.29 -8.64 1.44
C PHE A 19 -0.40 -8.74 0.07
N ASN A 20 0.36 -8.90 -1.01
CA ASN A 20 -0.19 -9.15 -2.35
C ASN A 20 -1.11 -10.37 -2.33
N TYR A 21 -0.65 -11.46 -1.72
CA TYR A 21 -1.44 -12.68 -1.56
C TYR A 21 -2.73 -12.44 -0.74
N LEU A 22 -2.63 -11.76 0.41
CA LEU A 22 -3.78 -11.46 1.27
C LEU A 22 -4.80 -10.50 0.62
N LEU A 23 -4.35 -9.61 -0.26
CA LEU A 23 -5.22 -8.75 -1.05
C LEU A 23 -5.91 -9.49 -2.19
N GLY A 24 -5.34 -10.63 -2.63
CA GLY A 24 -5.77 -11.31 -3.86
C GLY A 24 -5.51 -10.47 -5.11
N ILE A 25 -4.46 -9.63 -5.09
CA ILE A 25 -4.18 -8.71 -6.19
C ILE A 25 -3.69 -9.47 -7.43
N ARG A 26 -4.26 -9.13 -8.59
CA ARG A 26 -3.75 -9.52 -9.89
C ARG A 26 -2.68 -8.50 -10.29
N VAL A 27 -1.43 -8.81 -9.98
CA VAL A 27 -0.28 -7.93 -10.24
C VAL A 27 -0.11 -7.70 -11.75
N GLN A 28 0.08 -6.44 -12.13
CA GLN A 28 0.32 -5.99 -13.50
C GLN A 28 1.73 -5.44 -13.67
N GLN A 29 2.23 -4.70 -12.67
CA GLN A 29 3.57 -4.11 -12.72
C GLN A 29 4.17 -4.08 -11.32
N ILE A 30 5.47 -4.37 -11.25
CA ILE A 30 6.28 -4.20 -10.03
C ILE A 30 7.45 -3.28 -10.40
N THR A 31 7.63 -2.21 -9.64
CA THR A 31 8.81 -1.34 -9.74
C THR A 31 9.58 -1.42 -8.43
N ASP A 32 10.75 -2.07 -8.47
CA ASP A 32 11.63 -2.22 -7.32
C ASP A 32 12.76 -1.19 -7.37
N GLU A 33 12.66 -0.15 -6.54
CA GLU A 33 13.64 0.91 -6.41
C GLU A 33 14.16 1.00 -4.96
N ARG A 34 14.08 -0.10 -4.19
CA ARG A 34 14.44 -0.13 -2.76
C ARG A 34 15.87 0.33 -2.50
N GLU A 35 16.81 -0.11 -3.35
CA GLU A 35 18.22 0.26 -3.25
C GLU A 35 18.49 1.73 -3.59
N LYS A 36 17.84 2.25 -4.63
CA LYS A 36 18.15 3.59 -5.19
C LYS A 36 17.32 4.71 -4.57
N ARG A 37 16.05 4.43 -4.29
CA ARG A 37 15.03 5.42 -3.89
C ARG A 37 14.27 5.02 -2.63
N GLY A 38 14.49 3.82 -2.09
CA GLY A 38 13.86 3.39 -0.85
C GLY A 38 12.39 3.02 -1.00
N TYR A 39 11.94 2.55 -2.16
CA TYR A 39 10.56 2.06 -2.29
C TYR A 39 10.41 0.91 -3.29
N LEU A 40 9.34 0.15 -3.11
CA LEU A 40 8.79 -0.85 -4.01
C LEU A 40 7.36 -0.44 -4.32
N THR A 41 6.97 -0.41 -5.59
CA THR A 41 5.56 -0.27 -5.97
C THR A 41 5.04 -1.51 -6.66
N ILE A 42 3.80 -1.86 -6.37
CA ILE A 42 3.06 -2.93 -7.03
C ILE A 42 1.75 -2.35 -7.53
N GLU A 43 1.53 -2.43 -8.83
CA GLU A 43 0.30 -2.00 -9.48
C GLU A 43 -0.47 -3.24 -9.95
N GLY A 44 -1.79 -3.19 -9.83
CA GLY A 44 -2.63 -4.28 -10.30
C GLY A 44 -4.12 -4.05 -10.05
N LEU A 45 -4.87 -5.15 -10.13
CA LEU A 45 -6.32 -5.16 -9.95
C LEU A 45 -6.69 -6.00 -8.73
N LEU A 46 -7.53 -5.45 -7.86
CA LEU A 46 -8.14 -6.22 -6.77
C LEU A 46 -9.17 -7.23 -7.31
N PRO A 47 -9.63 -8.20 -6.50
CA PRO A 47 -10.64 -9.17 -6.91
C PRO A 47 -11.96 -8.57 -7.41
N ASN A 48 -12.26 -7.33 -7.02
CA ASN A 48 -13.42 -6.56 -7.47
C ASN A 48 -13.11 -5.62 -8.66
N ASP A 49 -12.01 -5.86 -9.36
CA ASP A 49 -11.50 -5.09 -10.50
C ASP A 49 -11.12 -3.62 -10.21
N ALA A 50 -11.05 -3.22 -8.94
CA ALA A 50 -10.53 -1.91 -8.56
C ALA A 50 -9.03 -1.79 -8.87
N ARG A 51 -8.64 -0.68 -9.50
CA ARG A 51 -7.24 -0.33 -9.79
C ARG A 51 -6.52 0.02 -8.49
N CYS A 52 -5.45 -0.71 -8.22
CA CYS A 52 -4.73 -0.66 -6.96
C CYS A 52 -3.26 -0.31 -7.19
N LEU A 53 -2.73 0.56 -6.34
CA LEU A 53 -1.30 0.79 -6.19
C LEU A 53 -0.92 0.51 -4.73
N ILE A 54 0.08 -0.35 -4.54
CA ILE A 54 0.71 -0.60 -3.25
C ILE A 54 2.08 0.08 -3.29
N VAL A 55 2.37 0.91 -2.30
CA VAL A 55 3.66 1.60 -2.12
C VAL A 55 4.26 1.10 -0.82
N TRP A 56 5.32 0.30 -0.94
CA TRP A 56 6.13 -0.15 0.18
C TRP A 56 7.39 0.71 0.25
N ARG A 57 7.47 1.58 1.26
CA ARG A 57 8.55 2.54 1.43
C ARG A 57 9.45 2.16 2.61
N ASP A 58 10.72 2.50 2.46
CA ASP A 58 11.67 2.66 3.55
C ASP A 58 11.36 4.00 4.24
N CYS A 59 10.77 3.94 5.43
CA CYS A 59 10.34 5.12 6.17
C CYS A 59 11.49 6.03 6.61
N GLU A 60 12.73 5.54 6.62
CA GLU A 60 13.91 6.36 6.93
C GLU A 60 14.37 7.18 5.72
N LYS A 61 14.16 6.66 4.50
CA LYS A 61 14.56 7.30 3.24
C LYS A 61 13.45 8.12 2.60
N MET A 62 12.20 7.66 2.73
CA MET A 62 11.02 8.24 2.12
C MET A 62 10.05 8.69 3.20
N GLY A 63 10.28 9.91 3.68
CA GLY A 63 9.43 10.58 4.65
C GLY A 63 8.20 11.22 4.00
N TYR A 64 7.54 12.09 4.75
CA TYR A 64 6.32 12.78 4.33
C TYR A 64 6.51 13.59 3.03
N ALA A 65 7.58 14.39 2.97
CA ALA A 65 7.83 15.27 1.83
C ALA A 65 8.12 14.47 0.56
N GLU A 66 8.85 13.36 0.69
CA GLU A 66 9.20 12.48 -0.41
C GLU A 66 7.97 11.71 -0.93
N VAL A 67 7.05 11.30 -0.05
CA VAL A 67 5.77 10.71 -0.46
C VAL A 67 4.92 11.71 -1.25
N ALA A 68 4.83 12.97 -0.78
CA ALA A 68 4.11 14.01 -1.51
C ALA A 68 4.72 14.26 -2.90
N GLN A 69 6.04 14.40 -2.99
CA GLN A 69 6.74 14.54 -4.28
C GLN A 69 6.57 13.33 -5.19
N PHE A 70 6.54 12.12 -4.62
CA PHE A 70 6.25 10.90 -5.36
C PHE A 70 4.84 10.94 -5.94
N PHE A 71 3.83 11.32 -5.16
CA PHE A 71 2.46 11.45 -5.68
C PHE A 71 2.36 12.51 -6.78
N ASP A 72 2.97 13.69 -6.59
CA ASP A 72 2.97 14.74 -7.60
C ASP A 72 3.64 14.28 -8.90
N LYS A 73 4.83 13.68 -8.80
CA LYS A 73 5.60 13.19 -9.95
C LYS A 73 4.86 12.11 -10.74
N HIS A 74 4.12 11.26 -10.05
CA HIS A 74 3.35 10.17 -10.67
C HIS A 74 1.90 10.58 -10.99
N ASN A 75 1.55 11.86 -10.83
CA ASN A 75 0.20 12.40 -11.03
C ASN A 75 -0.87 11.61 -10.25
N ILE A 76 -0.55 11.22 -9.02
CA ILE A 76 -1.42 10.50 -8.10
C ILE A 76 -2.24 11.53 -7.35
N ASN A 77 -3.50 11.68 -7.75
CA ASN A 77 -4.48 12.59 -7.17
C ASN A 77 -5.89 12.05 -7.47
N PRO A 78 -6.98 12.55 -6.85
CA PRO A 78 -8.33 12.00 -7.03
C PRO A 78 -8.82 12.17 -8.47
N ASN A 79 -8.29 13.19 -9.16
CA ASN A 79 -8.75 13.59 -10.47
C ASN A 79 -8.11 12.76 -11.58
N SER A 80 -6.97 12.11 -11.33
CA SER A 80 -6.23 11.37 -12.36
C SER A 80 -6.87 10.03 -12.75
N LYS A 81 -7.84 9.52 -11.96
CA LYS A 81 -8.55 8.24 -12.17
C LYS A 81 -7.63 7.01 -12.31
N GLN A 82 -6.31 7.17 -12.09
CA GLN A 82 -5.31 6.12 -12.27
C GLN A 82 -5.56 4.95 -11.31
N TYR A 83 -5.85 5.25 -10.05
CA TYR A 83 -6.08 4.27 -9.00
C TYR A 83 -7.39 4.53 -8.28
N ASP A 84 -8.11 3.45 -8.00
CA ASP A 84 -9.31 3.48 -7.16
C ASP A 84 -8.95 3.37 -5.68
N VAL A 85 -7.81 2.76 -5.35
CA VAL A 85 -7.28 2.62 -3.98
C VAL A 85 -5.77 2.59 -3.98
N ILE A 86 -5.16 3.20 -2.96
CA ILE A 86 -3.72 3.17 -2.75
C ILE A 86 -3.44 2.65 -1.35
N TYR A 87 -2.49 1.71 -1.24
CA TYR A 87 -1.99 1.22 0.03
C TYR A 87 -0.58 1.75 0.24
N LEU A 88 -0.31 2.33 1.41
CA LEU A 88 1.00 2.86 1.80
C LEU A 88 1.33 2.32 3.20
N ASN A 89 2.56 1.86 3.43
CA ASN A 89 3.02 1.47 4.78
C ASN A 89 3.57 2.68 5.55
N GLY A 90 3.60 2.59 6.89
CA GLY A 90 4.11 3.62 7.79
C GLY A 90 3.02 4.54 8.36
N ASP A 91 3.30 5.83 8.55
CA ASP A 91 2.27 6.76 9.04
C ASP A 91 1.26 7.10 7.94
N HIS A 92 0.00 6.76 8.20
CA HIS A 92 -1.12 6.85 7.25
C HIS A 92 -1.93 8.14 7.38
N ASP A 93 -1.52 9.05 8.27
CA ASP A 93 -2.21 10.31 8.53
C ASP A 93 -2.05 11.33 7.38
N MET A 94 -1.41 10.93 6.28
CA MET A 94 -1.11 11.75 5.11
C MET A 94 -2.32 12.05 4.21
N ALA A 95 -3.53 11.69 4.61
CA ALA A 95 -4.66 11.60 3.69
C ALA A 95 -5.92 12.14 4.40
N ASN A 96 -6.63 13.15 3.91
CA ASN A 96 -7.35 13.06 2.64
C ASN A 96 -8.18 14.34 2.41
N GLN A 97 -7.59 15.52 2.30
CA GLN A 97 -8.38 16.69 1.91
C GLN A 97 -7.68 17.46 0.80
N TRP A 98 -8.09 17.13 -0.43
CA TRP A 98 -7.84 17.97 -1.57
C TRP A 98 -9.09 18.79 -1.84
N GLN A 99 -8.95 20.12 -1.84
CA GLN A 99 -9.99 21.02 -2.33
C GLN A 99 -9.93 21.05 -3.85
N ASN A 100 -11.04 20.70 -4.49
CA ASN A 100 -11.20 20.87 -5.91
C ASN A 100 -11.50 22.35 -6.23
N GLU A 101 -11.33 22.74 -7.49
CA GLU A 101 -11.57 24.11 -7.97
C GLU A 101 -13.02 24.58 -7.78
N ASP A 102 -13.97 23.66 -7.65
CA ASP A 102 -15.39 23.92 -7.37
C ASP A 102 -15.71 24.06 -5.87
N GLY A 103 -14.71 23.96 -5.00
CA GLY A 103 -14.87 24.00 -3.54
C GLY A 103 -15.33 22.69 -2.91
N SER A 104 -15.51 21.62 -3.69
CA SER A 104 -15.77 20.29 -3.14
C SER A 104 -14.49 19.66 -2.59
N GLU A 105 -14.61 18.79 -1.58
CA GLU A 105 -13.49 17.98 -1.10
C GLU A 105 -13.46 16.64 -1.83
N SER A 106 -12.36 16.35 -2.52
CA SER A 106 -12.10 15.02 -3.07
C SER A 106 -11.05 14.30 -2.22
N ARG A 107 -11.24 12.99 -2.06
CA ARG A 107 -10.36 12.14 -1.26
C ARG A 107 -9.79 11.04 -2.13
N LEU A 108 -8.48 10.82 -2.05
CA LEU A 108 -7.91 9.55 -2.47
C LEU A 108 -8.41 8.48 -1.50
N ALA A 109 -8.68 7.27 -1.98
CA ALA A 109 -8.80 6.14 -1.07
C ALA A 109 -7.39 5.65 -0.67
N LEU A 110 -6.66 6.45 0.11
CA LEU A 110 -5.40 6.03 0.71
C LEU A 110 -5.68 5.18 1.95
N ARG A 111 -5.04 4.01 2.02
CA ARG A 111 -5.23 3.04 3.10
C ARG A 111 -3.90 2.61 3.69
N ALA A 112 -3.99 2.29 4.96
CA ALA A 112 -2.91 1.79 5.76
C ALA A 112 -2.58 0.33 5.45
N ILE A 113 -1.33 0.03 5.08
CA ILE A 113 -0.91 -1.36 4.87
C ILE A 113 -0.99 -2.13 6.19
N GLU A 114 -0.44 -1.60 7.29
CA GLU A 114 -0.38 -2.29 8.58
C GLU A 114 -1.77 -2.66 9.09
N LEU A 115 -2.75 -1.76 8.97
CA LEU A 115 -4.13 -2.01 9.39
C LEU A 115 -4.80 -3.06 8.50
N GLU A 116 -4.68 -2.93 7.18
CA GLU A 116 -5.28 -3.87 6.21
C GLU A 116 -4.63 -5.25 6.29
N PHE A 117 -3.31 -5.31 6.52
CA PHE A 117 -2.55 -6.54 6.69
C PHE A 117 -3.05 -7.30 7.93
N LEU A 118 -3.11 -6.62 9.09
CA LEU A 118 -3.58 -7.23 10.33
C LEU A 118 -5.04 -7.71 10.22
N ASN A 119 -5.91 -6.90 9.61
CA ASN A 119 -7.30 -7.29 9.40
C ASN A 119 -7.41 -8.53 8.51
N ARG A 120 -6.65 -8.61 7.42
CA ARG A 120 -6.71 -9.77 6.50
C ARG A 120 -6.07 -11.02 7.06
N MET A 121 -5.07 -10.87 7.92
CA MET A 121 -4.37 -11.99 8.52
C MET A 121 -5.14 -12.58 9.71
N PHE A 122 -5.86 -11.75 10.48
CA PHE A 122 -6.40 -12.16 11.78
C PHE A 122 -7.88 -11.86 12.02
N ALA A 123 -8.55 -11.02 11.22
CA ALA A 123 -9.98 -10.79 11.41
C ALA A 123 -10.78 -12.02 10.97
N GLN A 124 -11.53 -12.59 11.91
CA GLN A 124 -12.48 -13.68 11.73
C GLN A 124 -13.89 -13.14 11.49
#